data_AF-A0A1F2KEX2-F1
#
_entry.id   AF-A0A1F2KEX2-F1
#
_cell.length_a   1.000
_cell.length_b   1.000
_cell.length_c   1.000
_cell.angle_alpha   90.00
_cell.angle_beta   90.00
_cell.angle_gamma   90.00
#
_symmetry.space_group_name_H-M   'P 1'
#
loop_
_entity.id
_entity.type
_entity.pdbx_description
1 polymer ?
#
loop_
_entity_poly.entity_id
_entity_poly.type
_entity_poly.pdbx_seq_one_letter_code
_entity_poly.pdbx_strand_id
1 'polypeptide(L)'
;MTANNSWPKLTTYFQKNIADRNFNLGDNDLKMIMFHQLWLGFGDDFYIKLSKTTRENRPAVSTDAEKMRYFMLSACQIAQKDLSDFFRKWGFKVDESVYTAIADLNLPAPMQDLTTLRD
;
A
#
# COMPACT_ATOMS: atom_id res chain seq x y z
N MET A 1 6.22 -3.52 20.09
CA MET A 1 4.81 -3.07 20.12
C MET A 1 3.97 -4.31 19.86
N THR A 2 3.30 -4.84 20.88
CA THR A 2 2.55 -6.10 20.76
C THR A 2 1.26 -5.90 19.97
N ALA A 3 0.98 -6.84 19.06
CA ALA A 3 -0.13 -6.89 18.10
C ALA A 3 -1.56 -6.79 18.67
N ASN A 4 -1.73 -6.58 19.98
CA ASN A 4 -2.99 -6.81 20.70
C ASN A 4 -4.08 -5.76 20.44
N ASN A 5 -3.82 -4.64 19.75
CA ASN A 5 -4.85 -3.64 19.42
C ASN A 5 -4.93 -3.27 17.94
N SER A 6 -4.16 -3.95 17.07
CA SER A 6 -4.09 -3.64 15.64
C SER A 6 -5.36 -4.07 14.89
N TRP A 7 -5.87 -5.27 15.14
CA TRP A 7 -7.01 -5.84 14.41
C TRP A 7 -8.36 -5.17 14.72
N PRO A 8 -8.70 -4.82 15.97
CA PRO A 8 -9.88 -4.02 16.25
C PRO A 8 -9.83 -2.65 15.56
N LYS A 9 -8.67 -2.00 15.56
CA LYS A 9 -8.45 -0.71 14.92
C LYS A 9 -8.63 -0.77 13.40
N LEU A 10 -8.08 -1.80 12.77
CA LEU A 10 -8.30 -2.09 11.35
C LEU A 10 -9.80 -2.28 11.06
N THR A 11 -10.48 -3.05 11.91
CA THR A 11 -11.93 -3.31 11.76
C THR A 11 -12.73 -2.01 11.80
N THR A 12 -12.49 -1.14 12.78
CA THR A 12 -13.13 0.19 12.85
C THR A 12 -12.80 1.06 11.64
N TYR A 13 -11.56 1.02 11.14
CA TYR A 13 -11.16 1.78 9.97
C TYR A 13 -11.90 1.32 8.70
N PHE A 14 -11.99 0.01 8.49
CA PHE A 14 -12.64 -0.59 7.32
C PHE A 14 -14.18 -0.60 7.40
N GLN A 15 -14.79 -0.29 8.55
CA GLN A 15 -16.22 0.00 8.64
C GLN A 15 -16.62 1.34 8.00
N LYS A 16 -15.67 2.28 7.84
CA LYS A 16 -15.92 3.55 7.16
C LYS A 16 -16.20 3.33 5.68
N ASN A 17 -17.03 4.18 5.09
CA ASN A 17 -17.17 4.24 3.63
C ASN A 17 -15.81 4.55 3.00
N ILE A 18 -15.52 3.97 1.83
CA ILE A 18 -14.25 4.14 1.13
C ILE A 18 -13.94 5.63 0.88
N ALA A 19 -14.97 6.47 0.66
CA ALA A 19 -14.81 7.92 0.46
C ALA A 19 -14.27 8.65 1.72
N ASP A 20 -14.58 8.13 2.90
CA ASP A 20 -14.18 8.70 4.19
C ASP A 20 -12.83 8.16 4.69
N ARG A 21 -12.30 7.13 4.03
CA ARG A 21 -10.98 6.58 4.34
C ARG A 21 -9.90 7.53 3.85
N ASN A 22 -8.91 7.74 4.70
CA ASN A 22 -7.73 8.53 4.39
C ASN A 22 -6.52 7.94 5.11
N PHE A 23 -5.63 7.31 4.35
CA PHE A 23 -4.41 6.71 4.89
C PHE A 23 -3.50 7.74 5.56
N ASN A 24 -3.37 8.93 4.97
CA ASN A 24 -2.41 9.94 5.41
C ASN A 24 -2.77 10.52 6.78
N LEU A 25 -4.07 10.57 7.11
CA LEU A 25 -4.59 11.00 8.42
C LEU A 25 -4.59 9.87 9.47
N GLY A 26 -4.25 8.64 9.08
CA GLY A 26 -4.08 7.53 9.99
C GLY A 26 -2.89 7.73 10.94
N ASP A 27 -3.02 7.23 12.15
CA ASP A 27 -1.90 7.15 13.09
C ASP A 27 -0.87 6.08 12.67
N ASN A 28 0.25 6.05 13.38
CA ASN A 28 1.38 5.18 13.03
C ASN A 28 1.00 3.70 13.09
N ASP A 29 0.22 3.26 14.08
CA ASP A 29 -0.17 1.86 14.17
C ASP A 29 -1.02 1.45 12.96
N LEU A 30 -2.00 2.27 12.58
CA LEU A 30 -2.84 1.99 11.42
C LEU A 30 -2.00 1.94 10.13
N LYS A 31 -1.05 2.85 9.99
CA LYS A 31 -0.11 2.86 8.85
C LYS A 31 0.76 1.61 8.82
N MET A 32 1.24 1.15 9.97
CA MET A 32 2.03 -0.08 10.08
C MET A 32 1.22 -1.31 9.66
N ILE A 33 -0.08 -1.38 9.97
CA ILE A 33 -0.93 -2.50 9.56
C ILE A 33 -1.01 -2.62 8.03
N MET A 34 -1.15 -1.50 7.30
CA MET A 34 -1.15 -1.52 5.83
C MET A 34 0.16 -2.11 5.27
N PHE A 35 1.29 -1.68 5.80
CA PHE A 35 2.59 -2.22 5.40
C PHE A 35 2.72 -3.71 5.77
N HIS A 36 2.21 -4.09 6.95
CA HIS A 36 2.17 -5.49 7.37
C HIS A 36 1.33 -6.35 6.42
N GLN A 37 0.21 -5.85 5.90
CA GLN A 37 -0.60 -6.60 4.92
C GLN A 37 0.12 -6.85 3.60
N LEU A 38 0.95 -5.91 3.14
CA LEU A 38 1.83 -6.14 2.00
C LEU A 38 2.90 -7.19 2.32
N TRP A 39 3.47 -7.15 3.52
CA TRP A 39 4.41 -8.19 3.98
C TRP A 39 3.75 -9.57 4.07
N LEU A 40 2.54 -9.69 4.64
CA LEU A 40 1.78 -10.94 4.68
C LEU A 40 1.46 -11.47 3.27
N GLY A 41 1.22 -10.57 2.31
CA GLY A 41 0.89 -10.94 0.93
C GLY A 41 2.09 -11.35 0.07
N PHE A 42 3.28 -10.79 0.32
CA PHE A 42 4.44 -10.91 -0.57
C PHE A 42 5.73 -11.40 0.11
N GLY A 43 5.73 -11.55 1.43
CA GLY A 43 6.86 -12.02 2.22
C GLY A 43 7.98 -11.00 2.42
N ASP A 44 9.05 -11.45 3.08
CA ASP A 44 10.21 -10.64 3.45
C ASP A 44 10.90 -9.96 2.25
N ASP A 45 10.96 -10.67 1.13
CA ASP A 45 11.59 -10.23 -0.11
C ASP A 45 11.01 -8.91 -0.65
N PHE A 46 9.74 -8.63 -0.36
CA PHE A 46 9.04 -7.45 -0.88
C PHE A 46 9.72 -6.16 -0.42
N TYR A 47 9.91 -5.98 0.89
CA TYR A 47 10.51 -4.77 1.44
C TYR A 47 12.02 -4.71 1.20
N ILE A 48 12.69 -5.86 1.12
CA ILE A 48 14.11 -5.94 0.74
C ILE A 48 14.28 -5.39 -0.68
N LYS A 49 13.50 -5.89 -1.65
CA LYS A 49 13.54 -5.43 -3.05
C LYS A 49 13.14 -3.97 -3.16
N LEU A 50 12.09 -3.54 -2.46
CA LEU A 50 11.65 -2.14 -2.46
C LEU A 50 12.77 -1.21 -1.98
N SER A 51 13.35 -1.52 -0.82
CA SER A 51 14.44 -0.74 -0.24
C SER A 51 15.69 -0.72 -1.12
N LYS A 52 16.03 -1.85 -1.77
CA LYS A 52 17.14 -1.94 -2.72
C LYS A 52 16.89 -1.06 -3.95
N THR A 53 15.75 -1.26 -4.63
CA THR A 53 15.35 -0.51 -5.83
C THR A 53 15.32 0.99 -5.57
N THR A 54 14.84 1.44 -4.40
CA THR A 54 14.85 2.87 -4.05
C THR A 54 16.24 3.45 -3.90
N ARG A 55 17.18 2.71 -3.29
CA ARG A 55 18.57 3.17 -3.16
C ARG A 55 19.31 3.20 -4.50
N GLU A 56 19.01 2.26 -5.39
CA GLU A 56 19.61 2.17 -6.72
C GLU A 56 19.07 3.27 -7.64
N ASN A 57 17.75 3.45 -7.70
CA ASN A 57 17.13 4.42 -8.59
C ASN A 57 17.27 5.87 -8.12
N ARG A 58 17.49 6.11 -6.81
CA ARG A 58 17.61 7.45 -6.20
C ARG A 58 16.56 8.43 -6.73
N PRO A 59 15.27 8.09 -6.61
CA PRO A 59 14.22 8.88 -7.25
C PRO A 59 14.22 10.31 -6.69
N ALA A 60 14.13 11.30 -7.58
CA ALA A 60 13.96 12.70 -7.19
C ALA A 60 12.49 12.94 -6.79
N VAL A 61 12.16 12.60 -5.54
CA VAL A 61 10.82 12.82 -4.97
C VAL A 61 10.91 13.79 -3.79
N SER A 62 10.11 14.84 -3.84
CA SER A 62 10.16 15.96 -2.88
C SER A 62 8.86 16.10 -2.11
N THR A 63 7.72 15.92 -2.79
CA THR A 63 6.38 16.02 -2.19
C THR A 63 5.86 14.67 -1.72
N ASP A 64 4.88 14.70 -0.82
CA ASP A 64 4.25 13.46 -0.34
C ASP A 64 3.49 12.73 -1.45
N ALA A 65 2.88 13.48 -2.39
CA ALA A 65 2.24 12.91 -3.57
C ALA A 65 3.24 12.16 -4.47
N GLU A 66 4.43 12.75 -4.71
CA GLU A 66 5.50 12.10 -5.48
C GLU A 66 6.03 10.84 -4.80
N LYS A 67 6.22 10.88 -3.47
CA LYS A 67 6.64 9.71 -2.69
C LYS A 67 5.59 8.60 -2.74
N MET A 68 4.31 8.94 -2.58
CA MET A 68 3.21 7.97 -2.66
C MET A 68 3.11 7.36 -4.06
N ARG A 69 3.19 8.18 -5.13
CA ARG A 69 3.22 7.69 -6.52
C ARG A 69 4.37 6.71 -6.74
N TYR A 70 5.57 7.09 -6.32
CA TYR A 70 6.75 6.24 -6.46
C TYR A 70 6.59 4.91 -5.70
N PHE A 71 6.10 4.96 -4.45
CA PHE A 71 5.82 3.77 -3.65
C PHE A 71 4.80 2.87 -4.32
N MET A 72 3.65 3.40 -4.76
CA MET A 72 2.58 2.62 -5.37
C MET A 72 3.04 1.91 -6.65
N LEU A 73 3.75 2.61 -7.54
CA LEU A 73 4.28 2.02 -8.77
C LEU A 73 5.36 0.97 -8.48
N SER A 74 6.31 1.29 -7.59
CA SER A 74 7.37 0.35 -7.22
C SER A 74 6.81 -0.91 -6.55
N ALA A 75 5.79 -0.76 -5.69
CA ALA A 75 5.12 -1.87 -5.06
C ALA A 75 4.44 -2.78 -6.09
N CYS A 76 3.73 -2.23 -7.08
CA CYS A 76 3.13 -3.02 -8.15
C CYS A 76 4.19 -3.77 -8.97
N GLN A 77 5.27 -3.08 -9.35
CA GLN A 77 6.37 -3.67 -10.11
C GLN A 77 7.09 -4.78 -9.33
N ILE A 78 7.29 -4.64 -8.03
CA ILE A 78 7.96 -5.65 -7.21
C ILE A 78 7.04 -6.84 -6.93
N ALA A 79 5.78 -6.58 -6.63
CA ALA A 79 4.77 -7.61 -6.42
C ALA A 79 4.40 -8.34 -7.71
N GLN A 80 4.65 -7.74 -8.88
CA GLN A 80 4.12 -8.17 -10.18
C GLN A 80 2.60 -8.33 -10.13
N LYS A 81 1.93 -7.40 -9.44
CA LYS A 81 0.48 -7.34 -9.25
C LYS A 81 -0.04 -5.91 -9.37
N ASP A 82 -1.26 -5.77 -9.87
CA ASP A 82 -1.99 -4.52 -9.80
C ASP A 82 -2.54 -4.33 -8.37
N LEU A 83 -1.96 -3.38 -7.62
CA LEU A 83 -2.35 -3.07 -6.24
C LEU A 83 -3.33 -1.88 -6.16
N SER A 84 -3.93 -1.45 -7.27
CA SER A 84 -4.83 -0.29 -7.31
C SER A 84 -6.00 -0.44 -6.34
N ASP A 85 -6.67 -1.60 -6.35
CA ASP A 85 -7.79 -1.86 -5.44
C ASP A 85 -7.35 -1.83 -3.97
N PHE A 86 -6.19 -2.39 -3.65
CA PHE A 86 -5.62 -2.37 -2.30
C PHE A 86 -5.40 -0.93 -1.82
N PHE A 87 -4.76 -0.08 -2.63
CA PHE A 87 -4.51 1.32 -2.27
C PHE A 87 -5.81 2.15 -2.17
N ARG A 88 -6.79 1.89 -3.05
CA ARG A 88 -8.11 2.53 -2.96
C ARG A 88 -8.84 2.15 -1.68
N LYS A 89 -8.85 0.87 -1.31
CA LYS A 89 -9.46 0.39 -0.05
C LYS A 89 -8.82 0.98 1.19
N TRP A 90 -7.51 1.24 1.14
CA TRP A 90 -6.76 1.94 2.18
C TRP A 90 -6.94 3.47 2.15
N GLY A 91 -7.65 4.02 1.17
CA GLY A 91 -7.92 5.46 1.09
C GLY A 91 -6.70 6.30 0.73
N PHE A 92 -5.86 5.81 -0.19
CA PHE A 92 -4.76 6.58 -0.77
C PHE A 92 -5.33 7.71 -1.65
N LYS A 93 -5.30 8.94 -1.12
CA LYS A 93 -5.73 10.15 -1.83
C LYS A 93 -4.58 10.70 -2.67
N VAL A 94 -4.39 10.10 -3.85
CA VAL A 94 -3.43 10.54 -4.87
C VAL A 94 -4.18 10.95 -6.13
N ASP A 95 -3.50 11.62 -7.05
CA ASP A 95 -4.04 11.95 -8.36
C ASP A 95 -4.42 10.68 -9.15
N GLU A 96 -5.50 10.74 -9.92
CA GLU A 96 -6.02 9.58 -10.66
C GLU A 96 -5.02 9.05 -11.72
N SER A 97 -4.11 9.91 -12.22
CA SER A 97 -3.02 9.50 -13.11
C SER A 97 -2.06 8.48 -12.49
N VAL A 98 -2.05 8.32 -11.16
CA VAL A 98 -1.28 7.25 -10.51
C VAL A 98 -1.94 5.90 -10.76
N TYR A 99 -3.27 5.82 -10.67
CA TYR A 99 -4.01 4.59 -10.93
C TYR A 99 -4.02 4.24 -12.42
N THR A 100 -4.11 5.24 -13.32
CA THR A 100 -3.90 5.02 -14.76
C THR A 100 -2.51 4.43 -15.02
N ALA A 101 -1.45 5.00 -14.42
CA ALA A 101 -0.10 4.49 -14.59
C ALA A 101 0.10 3.07 -14.04
N ILE A 102 -0.65 2.66 -13.01
CA ILE A 102 -0.66 1.26 -12.55
C ILE A 102 -1.35 0.36 -13.57
N ALA A 103 -2.51 0.77 -14.08
CA ALA A 103 -3.26 0.01 -15.08
C ALA A 103 -2.43 -0.21 -16.36
N ASP A 104 -1.66 0.80 -16.78
CA ASP A 104 -0.77 0.73 -17.95
C ASP A 104 0.37 -0.31 -17.79
N LEU A 105 0.67 -0.76 -16.56
CA LEU A 105 1.63 -1.85 -16.34
C LEU A 105 1.08 -3.22 -16.78
N ASN A 106 -0.24 -3.34 -17.03
CA ASN A 106 -0.91 -4.57 -17.46
C ASN A 106 -0.61 -5.78 -16.55
N LEU A 107 -0.55 -5.53 -15.24
CA LEU A 107 -0.28 -6.57 -14.24
C LEU A 107 -1.57 -7.28 -13.81
N PRO A 108 -1.50 -8.58 -13.48
CA PRO A 108 -2.66 -9.30 -12.97
C PRO A 108 -3.02 -8.81 -11.56
N ALA A 109 -4.32 -8.85 -11.21
CA ALA A 109 -4.76 -8.60 -9.85
C ALA A 109 -4.21 -9.67 -8.86
N PRO A 110 -4.06 -9.33 -7.57
CA PRO A 110 -3.82 -10.31 -6.50
C PRO A 110 -4.92 -11.39 -6.48
N MET A 111 -4.52 -12.65 -6.19
CA MET A 111 -5.48 -13.78 -6.13
C MET A 111 -6.45 -13.68 -4.95
N GLN A 112 -6.10 -12.90 -3.93
CA GLN A 112 -6.88 -12.68 -2.73
C GLN A 112 -6.86 -11.20 -2.36
N ASP A 113 -7.87 -10.77 -1.60
CA ASP A 113 -7.91 -9.42 -1.07
C ASP A 113 -6.88 -9.23 0.05
N LEU A 114 -5.79 -8.52 -0.25
CA LEU A 114 -4.71 -8.26 0.69
C LEU A 114 -5.17 -7.48 1.94
N THR A 115 -6.27 -6.71 1.84
CA THR A 115 -6.81 -5.95 2.98
C THR A 115 -7.45 -6.84 4.06
N THR A 116 -7.62 -8.13 3.77
CA THR A 116 -8.20 -9.11 4.71
C THR A 116 -7.14 -9.91 5.46
N LEU A 117 -5.86 -9.79 5.08
CA LEU A 117 -4.76 -10.55 5.67
C LEU A 117 -4.48 -10.13 7.12
N ARG A 118 -4.26 -11.14 7.96
CA ARG A 118 -4.00 -11.05 9.41
C ARG A 118 -3.07 -12.19 9.87
N ASP A 119 -2.32 -11.96 10.94
CA ASP A 119 -1.53 -12.95 11.69
C ASP A 119 -2.03 -13.12 13.13
#